data_AF-A0A4Y2DDH1-F1
#
_entry.id   AF-A0A4Y2DDH1-F1
#
_cell.length_a   1.000
_cell.length_b   1.000
_cell.length_c   1.000
_cell.angle_alpha   90.00
_cell.angle_beta   90.00
_cell.angle_gamma   90.00
#
_symmetry.space_group_name_H-M   'P 1'
#
loop_
_entity.id
_entity.type
_entity.pdbx_description
1 polymer ?
#
loop_
_entity_poly.entity_id
_entity_poly.type
_entity_poly.pdbx_seq_one_letter_code
_entity_poly.pdbx_strand_id
1 'polypeptide(L)'
;MIWREPGTRYRAPNIIERDHYRGGGLLVWGGMATNGRSDLYVFAGCSVTAVRYRDEILHPLVRPFIPAMGTDSIFMDDNDWYVVIWRVESFHRWRDLLDHRT
;
A
#
# COMPACT_ATOMS: atom_id res chain seq x y z
N MET A 1 25.70 13.37 0.99
CA MET A 1 26.18 14.42 1.90
C MET A 1 25.93 15.74 1.20
N ILE A 2 25.00 16.55 1.71
CA ILE A 2 24.62 17.83 1.13
C ILE A 2 25.00 18.89 2.17
N TRP A 3 25.98 19.73 1.86
CA TRP A 3 26.35 20.88 2.66
C TRP A 3 26.18 22.13 1.81
N ARG A 4 25.61 23.18 2.40
CA ARG A 4 25.20 24.40 1.71
C ARG A 4 25.61 25.61 2.53
N GLU A 5 26.11 26.63 1.85
CA GLU A 5 26.27 27.96 2.44
C GLU A 5 24.88 28.61 2.65
N PRO A 6 24.58 29.18 3.82
CA PRO A 6 23.30 29.84 4.07
C PRO A 6 23.01 30.92 3.02
N GLY A 7 21.85 30.84 2.35
CA GLY A 7 21.39 31.87 1.40
C GLY A 7 21.70 31.64 -0.08
N THR A 8 22.56 30.69 -0.47
CA THR A 8 22.98 30.53 -1.89
C THR A 8 22.29 29.35 -2.58
N ARG A 9 21.63 29.53 -3.74
CA ARG A 9 21.03 28.39 -4.48
C ARG A 9 22.12 27.58 -5.20
N TYR A 10 22.00 26.25 -5.25
CA TYR A 10 22.89 25.41 -6.05
C TYR A 10 22.74 25.75 -7.54
N ARG A 11 23.87 25.84 -8.25
CA ARG A 11 23.89 25.98 -9.71
C ARG A 11 23.80 24.60 -10.37
N ALA A 12 23.13 24.51 -11.52
CA ALA A 12 22.95 23.26 -12.29
C ALA A 12 24.20 22.39 -12.48
N PRO A 13 25.43 22.92 -12.75
CA PRO A 13 26.63 22.08 -12.89
C PRO A 13 27.06 21.36 -11.60
N ASN A 14 26.51 21.72 -10.43
CA ASN A 14 26.85 21.13 -9.14
C ASN A 14 25.86 20.05 -8.69
N ILE A 15 24.88 19.69 -9.54
CA ILE A 15 23.85 18.68 -9.26
C ILE A 15 24.14 17.47 -10.14
N ILE A 16 24.32 16.31 -9.52
CA ILE A 16 24.57 15.03 -10.20
C ILE A 16 23.34 14.16 -10.01
N GLU A 17 22.80 13.62 -11.11
CA GLU A 17 21.72 12.64 -11.06
C GLU A 17 22.19 11.39 -10.31
N ARG A 18 21.39 10.95 -9.34
CA ARG A 18 21.63 9.73 -8.58
C ARG A 18 20.32 8.97 -8.43
N ASP A 19 20.34 7.70 -8.82
CA ASP A 19 19.17 6.83 -8.79
C ASP A 19 18.67 6.56 -7.36
N HIS A 20 19.59 6.42 -6.40
CA HIS A 20 19.26 6.19 -5.00
C HIS A 20 20.19 6.99 -4.10
N TYR A 21 19.63 7.99 -3.42
CA TYR A 21 20.28 8.59 -2.27
C TYR A 21 20.24 7.54 -1.16
N ARG A 22 21.40 7.11 -0.65
CA ARG A 22 21.57 6.11 0.43
C ARG A 22 20.81 6.39 1.75
N GLY A 23 19.88 7.36 1.78
CA GLY A 23 18.89 7.50 2.84
C GLY A 23 17.85 6.37 2.78
N GLY A 24 17.19 6.12 3.90
CA GLY A 24 16.08 5.16 3.95
C GLY A 24 14.89 5.63 3.12
N GLY A 25 14.17 4.67 2.51
CA GLY A 25 12.85 4.91 1.92
C GLY A 25 11.74 4.73 2.95
N LEU A 26 10.51 5.08 2.58
CA LEU A 26 9.30 4.72 3.32
C LEU A 26 8.40 3.92 2.39
N LEU A 27 7.86 2.79 2.86
CA LEU A 27 6.87 2.02 2.13
C LEU A 27 5.50 2.27 2.76
N VAL A 28 4.54 2.71 1.94
CA VAL A 28 3.21 3.09 2.39
C VAL A 28 2.14 2.39 1.56
N TRP A 29 0.99 2.14 2.18
CA TRP A 29 -0.20 1.61 1.52
C TRP A 29 -1.39 2.51 1.79
N GLY A 30 -2.24 2.72 0.78
CA GLY A 30 -3.52 3.40 0.96
C GLY A 30 -4.47 3.09 -0.19
N GLY A 31 -5.74 2.87 0.14
CA GLY A 31 -6.81 2.68 -0.83
C GLY A 31 -7.56 3.98 -1.10
N MET A 32 -7.96 4.17 -2.36
CA MET A 32 -8.84 5.27 -2.77
C MET A 32 -10.06 4.70 -3.50
N ALA A 33 -11.19 5.37 -3.38
CA ALA A 33 -12.44 5.02 -4.05
C ALA A 33 -13.24 6.27 -4.42
N THR A 34 -14.34 6.07 -5.15
CA THR A 34 -15.20 7.15 -5.63
C THR A 34 -15.91 7.92 -4.51
N ASN A 35 -16.23 7.26 -3.40
CA ASN A 35 -16.96 7.82 -2.27
C ASN A 35 -16.12 7.93 -0.98
N GLY A 36 -14.82 7.64 -1.03
CA GLY A 36 -13.99 7.64 0.17
C GLY A 36 -12.54 7.26 -0.06
N ARG A 37 -11.76 7.31 1.02
CA ARG A 37 -10.34 6.95 1.06
C ARG A 37 -10.06 6.22 2.37
N SER A 38 -9.19 5.22 2.35
CA SER A 38 -8.70 4.57 3.57
C SER A 38 -7.58 5.38 4.21
N ASP A 39 -7.31 5.14 5.49
CA ASP A 39 -6.10 5.66 6.12
C ASP A 39 -4.83 5.13 5.43
N LEU A 40 -3.77 5.94 5.49
CA LEU A 40 -2.46 5.55 4.98
C LEU A 40 -1.72 4.71 6.02
N TYR A 41 -1.35 3.49 5.64
CA TYR A 41 -0.52 2.62 6.45
C TYR A 41 0.94 2.76 6.08
N VAL A 42 1.82 2.77 7.07
CA VAL A 42 3.28 2.89 6.89
C VAL A 42 3.94 1.61 7.36
N PHE A 43 4.63 0.90 6.46
CA PHE A 43 5.33 -0.32 6.81
C PHE A 43 6.66 -0.03 7.49
N ALA A 44 6.79 -0.49 8.74
CA ALA A 44 8.08 -0.54 9.40
C ALA A 44 9.05 -1.46 8.63
N GLY A 45 10.28 -0.97 8.38
CA GLY A 45 11.35 -1.75 7.74
C GLY A 45 11.28 -1.84 6.21
N CYS A 46 10.36 -1.12 5.56
CA CYS A 46 10.28 -0.98 4.08
C CYS A 46 10.22 -2.29 3.29
N SER A 47 9.69 -3.35 3.91
CA SER A 47 9.46 -4.64 3.27
C SER A 47 8.05 -5.13 3.54
N VAL A 48 7.40 -5.64 2.49
CA VAL A 48 6.09 -6.27 2.57
C VAL A 48 6.25 -7.74 2.28
N THR A 49 5.70 -8.57 3.17
CA THR A 49 5.54 -10.01 2.94
C THR A 49 4.06 -10.31 2.82
N ALA A 50 3.69 -11.44 2.22
CA ALA A 50 2.29 -11.82 2.10
C ALA A 50 1.56 -11.91 3.45
N VAL A 51 2.24 -12.35 4.51
CA VAL A 51 1.68 -12.42 5.87
C VAL A 51 1.41 -11.01 6.41
N ARG A 52 2.39 -10.10 6.30
CA ARG A 52 2.22 -8.71 6.73
C ARG A 52 1.13 -8.00 5.94
N TYR A 53 1.08 -8.21 4.63
CA TYR A 53 0.03 -7.64 3.80
C TYR A 53 -1.37 -8.12 4.23
N ARG A 54 -1.51 -9.41 4.56
CA ARG A 54 -2.78 -9.94 5.08
C ARG A 54 -3.17 -9.34 6.42
N ASP A 55 -2.26 -9.32 7.37
CA ASP A 55 -2.56 -9.00 8.78
C ASP A 55 -2.53 -7.50 9.07
N GLU A 56 -1.70 -6.74 8.35
CA GLU A 56 -1.55 -5.28 8.52
C GLU A 56 -2.41 -4.49 7.52
N ILE A 57 -2.78 -5.04 6.36
CA ILE A 57 -3.57 -4.34 5.33
C ILE A 57 -4.94 -4.98 5.10
N LEU A 58 -4.99 -6.22 4.61
CA LEU A 58 -6.26 -6.81 4.15
C LEU A 58 -7.28 -6.92 5.29
N HIS A 59 -6.86 -7.47 6.43
CA HIS A 59 -7.75 -7.67 7.58
C HIS A 59 -8.23 -6.40 8.26
N PRO A 60 -7.34 -5.46 8.64
CA PRO A 60 -7.73 -4.29 9.41
C PRO A 60 -8.25 -3.13 8.54
N LEU A 61 -7.76 -2.97 7.31
CA LEU A 61 -8.09 -1.81 6.47
C LEU A 61 -9.08 -2.17 5.35
N VAL A 62 -8.82 -3.23 4.58
CA VAL A 62 -9.65 -3.55 3.39
C VAL A 62 -10.99 -4.19 3.76
N ARG A 63 -10.99 -5.21 4.63
CA ARG A 63 -12.21 -5.94 5.04
C ARG A 63 -13.34 -5.05 5.56
N PRO A 64 -13.11 -4.06 6.46
CA PRO A 64 -14.17 -3.17 6.90
C PRO A 64 -14.52 -2.10 5.86
N PHE A 65 -13.57 -1.70 5.01
CA PHE A 65 -13.75 -0.63 4.04
C PHE A 65 -14.65 -1.03 2.86
N ILE A 66 -14.49 -2.25 2.32
CA ILE A 66 -15.25 -2.70 1.15
C ILE A 66 -16.77 -2.72 1.37
N PRO A 67 -17.31 -3.32 2.45
CA PRO A 67 -18.76 -3.29 2.69
C PRO A 67 -19.29 -1.87 2.95
N ALA A 68 -18.49 -0.99 3.56
CA ALA A 68 -18.87 0.39 3.83
C ALA A 68 -19.04 1.22 2.55
N MET A 69 -18.44 0.80 1.42
CA MET A 69 -18.57 1.49 0.14
C MET A 69 -19.78 1.03 -0.69
N GLY A 70 -20.40 -0.10 -0.33
CA GLY A 70 -21.57 -0.67 -1.01
C GLY A 70 -21.34 -2.11 -1.46
N THR A 71 -22.43 -2.85 -1.68
CA THR A 71 -22.43 -4.28 -2.00
C THR A 71 -21.75 -4.65 -3.32
N ASP A 72 -21.63 -3.70 -4.25
CA ASP A 72 -21.01 -3.90 -5.57
C ASP A 72 -19.54 -3.43 -5.63
N SER A 73 -18.92 -3.18 -4.48
CA SER A 73 -17.55 -2.67 -4.40
C SER A 73 -16.51 -3.74 -4.73
N ILE A 74 -15.58 -3.42 -5.62
CA ILE A 74 -14.48 -4.31 -6.01
C ILE A 74 -13.16 -3.75 -5.47
N PHE A 75 -12.41 -4.59 -4.75
CA PHE A 75 -11.04 -4.28 -4.37
C PHE A 75 -10.08 -4.62 -5.53
N MET A 76 -9.22 -3.68 -5.91
CA MET A 76 -8.18 -3.88 -6.92
C MET A 76 -6.82 -3.48 -6.32
N ASP A 77 -5.82 -4.31 -6.57
CA ASP A 77 -4.43 -4.08 -6.18
C ASP A 77 -3.51 -4.61 -7.27
N ASP A 78 -2.25 -4.20 -7.24
CA ASP A 78 -1.25 -4.61 -8.22
C ASP A 78 -0.97 -6.13 -8.12
N ASN A 79 -0.62 -6.72 -9.27
CA ASN A 79 -0.29 -8.15 -9.36
C ASN A 79 1.13 -8.41 -8.85
N ASP A 80 1.34 -8.21 -7.56
CA ASP A 80 2.60 -8.56 -6.90
C ASP A 80 2.62 -10.05 -6.54
N TRP A 81 3.80 -10.67 -6.55
CA TRP A 81 3.95 -12.12 -6.31
C TRP A 81 3.30 -12.58 -4.99
N TYR A 82 3.26 -11.69 -3.99
CA TYR A 82 2.60 -11.92 -2.71
C TYR A 82 1.07 -11.88 -2.79
N VAL A 83 0.48 -11.15 -3.74
CA VAL A 83 -0.97 -11.05 -3.98
C VAL A 83 -1.47 -12.21 -4.83
N VAL A 84 -0.65 -12.71 -5.77
CA VAL A 84 -0.98 -13.83 -6.68
C VAL A 84 -1.24 -15.14 -5.94
N ILE A 85 -0.42 -15.46 -4.93
CA ILE A 85 -0.59 -16.68 -4.11
C ILE A 85 -1.96 -16.69 -3.42
N TRP A 86 -2.48 -15.53 -3.02
CA TRP A 86 -3.75 -15.40 -2.30
C TRP A 86 -4.97 -15.34 -3.22
N ARG A 87 -4.83 -14.88 -4.47
CA ARG A 87 -5.92 -14.82 -5.46
C ARG A 87 -6.51 -16.20 -5.76
N VAL A 88 -5.71 -17.27 -5.66
CA VAL A 88 -6.15 -18.64 -5.95
C VAL A 88 -6.89 -19.28 -4.77
N GLU A 89 -6.53 -18.99 -3.53
CA GLU A 89 -7.10 -19.70 -2.36
C GLU A 89 -8.12 -18.91 -1.54
N SER A 90 -8.12 -17.57 -1.58
CA SER A 90 -8.88 -16.79 -0.56
C SER A 90 -10.13 -16.10 -1.08
N PHE A 91 -10.20 -15.67 -2.34
CA PHE A 91 -11.37 -14.92 -2.81
C PHE A 91 -12.65 -15.76 -2.82
N HIS A 92 -12.56 -17.06 -3.12
CA HIS A 92 -13.69 -17.98 -3.05
C HIS A 92 -14.14 -18.23 -1.60
N ARG A 93 -13.21 -18.47 -0.68
CA ARG A 93 -13.52 -18.69 0.74
C ARG A 93 -14.16 -17.48 1.44
N TRP A 94 -13.84 -16.26 1.00
CA TRP A 94 -14.46 -15.04 1.52
C TRP A 94 -15.89 -14.81 1.03
N ARG A 95 -16.23 -15.26 -0.19
CA ARG A 95 -17.60 -15.22 -0.72
C ARG A 95 -18.53 -16.11 0.12
N ASP A 96 -18.07 -17.32 0.44
CA ASP A 96 -18.84 -18.27 1.26
C ASP A 96 -19.08 -17.77 2.69
N LEU A 97 -18.17 -16.96 3.26
CA LEU A 97 -18.32 -16.35 4.59
C LEU A 97 -19.30 -15.17 4.63
N LEU A 98 -19.56 -14.53 3.49
CA LEU A 98 -20.56 -13.47 3.36
C LEU A 98 -21.96 -14.04 3.11
N ASP A 99 -22.06 -15.19 2.44
CA ASP A 99 -23.33 -15.84 2.11
C ASP A 99 -24.00 -16.59 3.30
N HIS A 100 -23.34 -16.64 4.47
CA HIS A 100 -23.87 -17.33 5.67
C HIS A 100 -24.37 -16.38 6.78
N ARG A 101 -24.71 -15.13 6.46
CA ARG A 101 -25.52 -14.29 7.35
C ARG A 101 -26.83 -13.88 6.67
N THR A 102 -27.83 -14.75 6.90
CA THR A 102 -29.29 -14.64 6.67
C THR A 102 -29.77 -14.38 5.25
#